data_AF-A0A179UHF9-F1
#
_entry.id   AF-A0A179UHF9-F1
#
_cell.length_a   1.000
_cell.length_b   1.000
_cell.length_c   1.000
_cell.angle_alpha   90.00
_cell.angle_beta   90.00
_cell.angle_gamma   90.00
#
_symmetry.space_group_name_H-M   'P 1'
#
loop_
_entity.id
_entity.type
_entity.pdbx_description
1 polymer ?
#
loop_
_entity_poly.entity_id
_entity_poly.type
_entity_poly.pdbx_seq_one_letter_code
_entity_poly.pdbx_strand_id
1 'polypeptide(L)'
;MINLLSHAPTIPRLHPDIEPSVEFLKSFLSIRDHQETIQVNSTPASLFKMLAQSATRARMASTVARRGFHTTRPQMASPFHYPEGPRTNLPFNPLTKHFFWRYWAFMGVGFGIPFGIAAWQINKTQ
;
A
#
# COMPACT_ATOMS: atom_id res chain seq x y z
N MET A 1 2.69 -6.28 51.20
CA MET A 1 2.03 -5.00 51.57
C MET A 1 2.62 -3.91 50.69
N ILE A 2 1.77 -3.23 49.88
CA ILE A 2 1.85 -1.81 49.43
C ILE A 2 3.21 -1.29 48.88
N ASN A 3 3.36 -0.85 47.63
CA ASN A 3 2.58 0.18 46.94
C ASN A 3 2.67 0.05 45.41
N LEU A 4 1.50 0.03 44.74
CA LEU A 4 1.35 0.39 43.33
C LEU A 4 1.48 1.91 43.21
N LEU A 5 2.58 2.42 42.64
CA LEU A 5 2.68 3.83 42.25
C LEU A 5 2.59 3.95 40.72
N SER A 6 1.33 3.95 40.27
CA SER A 6 0.89 4.47 38.98
C SER A 6 1.53 5.83 38.71
N HIS A 7 2.32 5.93 37.64
CA HIS A 7 2.74 7.23 37.11
C HIS A 7 1.52 7.91 36.48
N ALA A 8 0.80 8.69 37.29
CA ALA A 8 -0.23 9.59 36.80
C ALA A 8 0.45 10.72 36.00
N PRO A 9 -0.01 11.03 34.78
CA PRO A 9 0.48 12.19 34.06
C PRO A 9 0.15 13.44 34.88
N THR A 10 1.16 14.27 35.13
CA THR A 10 1.00 15.56 35.80
C THR A 10 0.08 16.43 34.95
N ILE A 11 -1.19 16.52 35.33
CA ILE A 11 -2.14 17.47 34.75
C ILE A 11 -1.72 18.86 35.25
N PRO A 12 -1.40 19.82 34.36
CA PRO A 12 -1.15 21.20 34.77
C PRO A 12 -2.34 21.68 35.60
N ARG A 13 -2.07 22.19 36.81
CA ARG A 13 -3.10 22.80 37.65
C ARG A 13 -3.76 23.91 36.83
N LEU A 14 -5.04 23.74 36.52
CA LEU A 14 -5.84 24.76 35.86
C LEU A 14 -5.86 25.97 36.81
N HIS A 15 -5.14 27.03 36.46
CA HIS A 15 -5.24 28.31 37.14
C HIS A 15 -6.70 28.75 37.02
N PRO A 16 -7.42 28.95 38.13
CA PRO A 16 -8.85 29.23 38.08
C PRO A 16 -9.08 30.70 37.79
N ASP A 17 -8.63 31.21 36.64
CA ASP A 17 -8.92 32.57 36.14
C ASP A 17 -8.82 32.65 34.60
N ILE A 18 -9.15 31.56 33.88
CA ILE A 18 -9.25 31.61 32.41
C ILE A 18 -10.73 31.74 32.04
N GLU A 19 -11.22 32.97 32.06
CA GLU A 19 -12.36 33.35 31.22
C GLU A 19 -12.03 32.94 29.78
N PRO A 20 -12.86 32.13 29.09
CA PRO A 20 -12.62 31.80 27.69
C PRO A 20 -12.61 33.13 26.92
N SER A 21 -11.41 33.55 26.50
CA SER A 21 -11.25 34.84 25.85
C SER A 21 -12.23 34.94 24.68
N VAL A 22 -12.85 36.09 24.50
CA VAL A 22 -13.79 36.35 23.41
C VAL A 22 -13.23 35.95 22.04
N GLU A 23 -11.90 35.94 21.90
CA GLU A 23 -11.17 35.47 20.72
C GLU A 23 -11.21 33.94 20.54
N PHE A 24 -11.16 33.17 21.63
CA PHE A 24 -11.40 31.74 21.59
C PHE A 24 -12.85 31.43 21.22
N LEU A 25 -13.82 32.15 21.79
CA LEU A 25 -15.23 31.95 21.42
C LEU A 25 -15.49 32.36 19.97
N LYS A 26 -14.88 33.44 19.48
CA LYS A 26 -14.90 33.82 18.05
C LYS A 26 -14.25 32.77 17.17
N SER A 27 -13.12 32.18 17.57
CA SER A 27 -12.47 31.13 16.79
C SER A 27 -13.31 29.84 16.76
N PHE A 28 -13.93 29.47 17.89
CA PHE A 28 -14.78 28.28 17.96
C PHE A 28 -16.11 28.45 17.23
N LEU A 29 -16.70 29.64 17.27
CA LEU A 29 -17.90 29.96 16.48
C LEU A 29 -17.56 30.05 14.98
N SER A 30 -16.42 30.65 14.62
CA SER A 30 -15.91 30.68 13.24
C SER A 30 -15.65 29.29 12.68
N ILE A 31 -15.07 28.37 13.47
CA ILE A 31 -14.85 26.98 13.04
C ILE A 31 -16.16 26.22 12.88
N ARG A 32 -17.16 26.46 13.73
CA ARG A 32 -18.50 25.84 13.60
C ARG A 32 -19.25 26.36 12.38
N ASP A 33 -19.18 27.66 12.07
CA ASP A 33 -19.80 28.23 10.87
C ASP A 33 -19.18 27.69 9.57
N HIS A 34 -17.90 27.32 9.58
CA HIS A 34 -17.23 26.74 8.43
C HIS A 34 -17.48 25.23 8.23
N GLN A 35 -18.27 24.58 9.09
CA GLN A 35 -18.68 23.17 8.94
C GLN A 35 -20.12 22.98 8.42
N GLU A 36 -20.76 24.01 7.84
CA GLU A 36 -22.12 23.91 7.29
C GLU A 36 -22.19 23.93 5.75
N THR A 37 -21.10 23.61 5.05
CA THR A 37 -21.18 23.37 3.59
C THR A 37 -20.37 22.16 3.14
N ILE A 38 -20.76 20.97 3.59
CA ILE A 38 -20.85 19.85 2.64
C ILE A 38 -22.06 20.13 1.73
N GLN A 39 -21.93 21.16 0.90
CA GLN A 39 -22.81 21.36 -0.24
C GLN A 39 -22.24 20.48 -1.34
N VAL A 40 -23.02 19.46 -1.70
CA VAL A 40 -22.89 18.70 -2.95
C VAL A 40 -23.25 19.66 -4.10
N ASN A 41 -22.42 20.68 -4.30
CA ASN A 41 -22.47 21.57 -5.45
C ASN A 41 -21.05 21.79 -5.92
N SER A 42 -20.55 20.77 -6.62
CA SER A 42 -19.24 20.80 -7.24
C SER A 42 -19.27 21.83 -8.37
N THR A 43 -18.94 23.08 -8.04
CA THR A 43 -18.74 24.15 -9.03
C THR A 43 -17.77 23.64 -10.10
N PRO A 44 -17.94 24.02 -11.38
CA PRO A 44 -17.10 23.50 -12.46
C PRO A 44 -15.62 23.68 -12.15
N ALA A 45 -15.21 24.79 -11.51
CA ALA A 45 -13.84 25.02 -11.07
C ALA A 45 -13.33 23.98 -10.04
N SER A 46 -14.16 23.55 -9.09
CA SER A 46 -13.81 22.50 -8.11
C SER A 46 -13.69 21.12 -8.77
N LEU A 47 -14.58 20.80 -9.72
CA LEU A 47 -14.48 19.59 -10.53
C LEU A 47 -13.23 19.64 -11.40
N PHE A 48 -12.93 20.75 -12.06
CA PHE A 48 -11.69 20.92 -12.84
C PHE A 48 -10.45 20.77 -11.96
N LYS A 49 -10.47 21.29 -10.72
CA LYS A 49 -9.36 21.13 -9.77
C LYS A 49 -9.20 19.67 -9.33
N MET A 50 -10.28 18.97 -9.02
CA MET A 50 -10.26 17.53 -8.68
C MET A 50 -9.87 16.64 -9.86
N LEU A 51 -10.36 16.94 -11.07
CA LEU A 51 -10.03 16.23 -12.31
C LEU A 51 -8.56 16.47 -12.67
N ALA A 52 -8.05 17.70 -12.54
CA ALA A 52 -6.64 18.01 -12.75
C ALA A 52 -5.73 17.32 -11.72
N GLN A 53 -6.13 17.31 -10.46
CA GLN A 53 -5.40 16.63 -9.40
C GLN A 53 -5.43 15.10 -9.58
N SER A 54 -6.57 14.53 -9.97
CA SER A 54 -6.72 13.10 -10.26
C SER A 54 -5.95 12.68 -11.52
N ALA A 55 -6.01 13.48 -12.59
CA ALA A 55 -5.23 13.26 -13.81
C ALA A 55 -3.73 13.35 -13.55
N THR A 56 -3.29 14.30 -12.72
CA THR A 56 -1.90 14.42 -12.30
C THR A 56 -1.47 13.19 -11.49
N ARG A 57 -2.28 12.74 -10.53
CA ARG A 57 -2.01 11.51 -9.76
C ARG A 57 -2.02 10.25 -10.64
N ALA A 58 -2.94 10.12 -11.60
CA ALA A 58 -2.98 9.01 -12.55
C ALA A 58 -1.76 9.00 -13.49
N ARG A 59 -1.30 10.17 -13.93
CA ARG A 59 -0.05 10.32 -14.69
C ARG A 59 1.19 10.08 -13.83
N MET A 60 1.15 10.42 -12.56
CA MET A 60 2.22 10.09 -11.62
C MET A 60 2.23 8.58 -11.29
N ALA A 61 1.08 7.91 -11.23
CA ALA A 61 1.02 6.46 -11.03
C ALA A 61 1.67 5.69 -12.19
N SER A 62 1.51 6.16 -13.44
CA SER A 62 2.19 5.57 -14.59
C SER A 62 3.69 5.89 -14.65
N THR A 63 4.14 7.02 -14.07
CA THR A 63 5.59 7.28 -13.91
C THR A 63 6.19 6.53 -12.73
N VAL A 64 5.46 6.28 -11.64
CA VAL A 64 5.89 5.42 -10.52
C VAL A 64 6.01 3.96 -10.97
N ALA A 65 5.12 3.46 -11.83
CA ALA A 65 5.28 2.16 -12.48
C ALA A 65 6.52 2.07 -13.40
N ARG A 66 7.04 3.21 -13.88
CA ARG A 66 8.29 3.32 -14.66
C ARG A 66 9.52 3.63 -13.81
N ARG A 67 9.35 4.11 -12.58
CA ARG A 67 10.42 4.20 -11.59
C ARG A 67 10.57 2.81 -11.00
N GLY A 68 11.31 1.97 -11.73
CA GLY A 68 11.65 0.64 -11.27
C GLY A 68 12.14 0.72 -9.83
N PHE A 69 11.36 0.16 -8.90
CA PHE A 69 11.78 -0.09 -7.54
C PHE A 69 12.88 -1.15 -7.59
N HIS A 70 14.09 -0.71 -7.91
CA HIS A 70 15.29 -1.51 -7.92
C HIS A 70 15.95 -1.35 -6.56
N THR A 71 16.06 -2.42 -5.80
CA THR A 71 16.77 -2.43 -4.51
C THR A 71 18.29 -2.47 -4.69
N THR A 72 18.80 -2.64 -5.91
CA THR A 72 20.23 -2.78 -6.21
C THR A 72 20.57 -2.10 -7.53
N ARG A 73 21.64 -1.29 -7.54
CA ARG A 73 22.24 -0.72 -8.76
C ARG A 73 22.80 -1.87 -9.62
N PRO A 74 22.54 -1.93 -10.94
CA PRO A 74 23.08 -2.98 -11.80
C PRO A 74 24.61 -3.03 -11.71
N GLN A 75 25.15 -4.20 -11.35
CA GLN A 75 26.59 -4.45 -11.24
C GLN A 75 27.13 -4.88 -12.61
N MET A 76 27.33 -3.92 -13.50
CA MET A 76 27.86 -4.12 -14.87
C MET A 76 29.40 -4.29 -14.90
N ALA A 77 30.06 -4.46 -13.75
CA ALA A 77 31.52 -4.47 -13.66
C ALA A 77 32.15 -5.86 -13.89
N SER A 78 31.35 -6.88 -14.24
CA SER A 78 31.81 -8.26 -14.43
C SER A 78 32.12 -8.54 -15.90
N PRO A 79 33.20 -9.28 -16.23
CA PRO A 79 33.49 -9.76 -17.59
C PRO A 79 32.33 -10.55 -18.23
N PHE A 80 31.44 -11.13 -17.42
CA PHE A 80 30.22 -11.80 -17.87
C PHE A 80 29.01 -10.87 -17.70
N HIS A 81 28.52 -10.34 -18.82
CA HIS A 81 27.31 -9.53 -18.87
C HIS A 81 26.10 -10.42 -19.13
N TYR A 82 25.31 -10.65 -18.09
CA TYR A 82 23.99 -11.22 -18.27
C TYR A 82 23.07 -10.17 -18.87
N PRO A 83 22.10 -10.59 -19.69
CA PRO A 83 21.10 -9.67 -20.19
C PRO A 83 20.42 -8.99 -18.99
N GLU A 84 20.44 -7.68 -19.01
CA GLU A 84 19.83 -6.83 -18.00
C GLU A 84 18.55 -6.25 -18.61
N GLY A 85 17.45 -6.36 -17.88
CA GLY A 85 16.16 -5.90 -18.37
C GLY A 85 15.01 -6.61 -17.69
N PRO A 86 13.77 -6.12 -17.87
CA PRO A 86 12.60 -6.80 -17.34
C PRO A 86 12.58 -8.25 -17.82
N ARG A 87 12.47 -9.19 -16.86
CA ARG A 87 12.34 -10.64 -17.07
C ARG A 87 13.61 -11.40 -17.44
N THR A 88 14.76 -10.75 -17.57
CA THR A 88 16.03 -11.45 -17.84
C THR A 88 16.53 -12.27 -16.64
N ASN A 89 16.04 -11.95 -15.44
CA ASN A 89 16.26 -12.71 -14.20
C ASN A 89 15.33 -13.92 -14.04
N LEU A 90 14.39 -14.15 -14.97
CA LEU A 90 13.45 -15.26 -14.85
C LEU A 90 14.03 -16.51 -15.53
N PRO A 91 14.05 -17.67 -14.86
CA PRO A 91 14.52 -18.92 -15.46
C PRO A 91 13.53 -19.52 -16.48
N PHE A 92 12.46 -18.80 -16.83
CA PHE A 92 11.45 -19.20 -17.79
C PHE A 92 11.02 -18.00 -18.64
N ASN A 93 10.42 -18.26 -19.80
CA ASN A 93 9.94 -17.22 -20.71
C ASN A 93 8.41 -17.02 -20.60
N PRO A 94 7.93 -15.92 -19.97
CA PRO A 94 6.51 -15.65 -19.85
C PRO A 94 5.78 -15.21 -21.15
N LEU A 95 6.48 -14.94 -22.25
CA LEU A 95 5.88 -14.39 -23.48
C LEU A 95 5.52 -15.46 -24.52
N THR A 96 5.67 -16.75 -24.19
CA THR A 96 5.25 -17.81 -25.09
C THR A 96 3.72 -17.87 -25.18
N LYS A 97 3.15 -18.09 -26.37
CA LYS A 97 1.68 -18.23 -26.58
C LYS A 97 1.04 -19.22 -25.61
N HIS A 98 1.76 -20.29 -25.27
CA HIS A 98 1.30 -21.36 -24.38
C HIS A 98 1.75 -21.17 -22.92
N PHE A 99 2.19 -19.97 -22.53
CA PHE A 99 2.68 -19.71 -21.17
C PHE A 99 1.60 -19.99 -20.12
N PHE A 100 0.35 -19.59 -20.40
CA PHE A 100 -0.78 -19.84 -19.51
C PHE A 100 -0.93 -21.33 -19.17
N TRP A 101 -0.95 -22.19 -20.19
CA TRP A 101 -1.05 -23.64 -20.00
C TRP A 101 0.14 -24.21 -19.25
N ARG A 102 1.37 -23.79 -19.60
CA ARG A 102 2.59 -24.25 -18.93
C ARG A 102 2.64 -23.85 -17.46
N TYR A 103 2.24 -22.63 -17.15
CA TYR A 103 2.19 -22.10 -15.79
C TYR A 103 1.18 -22.88 -14.94
N TRP A 104 -0.04 -23.07 -15.44
CA TRP A 104 -1.07 -23.81 -14.72
C TRP A 104 -0.74 -25.30 -14.59
N ALA A 105 -0.15 -25.91 -15.60
CA ALA A 105 0.34 -27.28 -15.51
C ALA A 105 1.41 -27.42 -14.41
N PHE A 106 2.39 -26.50 -14.36
CA PHE A 106 3.40 -26.49 -13.30
C PHE A 106 2.78 -26.39 -11.91
N MET A 107 1.82 -25.47 -11.73
CA MET A 107 1.12 -25.31 -10.45
C MET A 107 0.29 -26.54 -10.09
N GLY A 108 -0.48 -27.08 -11.04
CA GLY A 108 -1.32 -28.26 -10.83
C GLY A 108 -0.51 -29.51 -10.51
N VAL A 109 0.61 -29.73 -11.21
CA VAL A 109 1.51 -30.85 -10.94
C VAL A 109 2.19 -30.70 -9.58
N GLY A 110 2.78 -29.54 -9.28
CA GLY A 110 3.44 -29.29 -8.01
C GLY A 110 2.49 -29.45 -6.81
N PHE A 111 1.26 -28.95 -6.95
CA PHE A 111 0.23 -29.12 -5.93
C PHE A 111 -0.31 -30.55 -5.85
N GLY A 112 -0.47 -31.24 -6.98
CA GLY A 112 -1.05 -32.58 -7.06
C GLY A 112 -0.10 -33.72 -6.67
N ILE A 113 1.22 -33.53 -6.81
CA ILE A 113 2.24 -34.56 -6.54
C ILE A 113 2.09 -35.21 -5.15
N PRO A 114 1.96 -34.45 -4.04
CA PRO A 114 1.81 -35.05 -2.71
C PRO A 114 0.59 -35.97 -2.59
N PHE A 115 -0.53 -35.62 -3.22
CA PHE A 115 -1.77 -36.41 -3.18
C PHE A 115 -1.69 -37.65 -4.06
N GLY A 116 -1.08 -37.54 -5.24
CA GLY A 116 -0.81 -38.69 -6.10
C GLY A 116 0.08 -39.72 -5.40
N ILE A 117 1.12 -39.26 -4.70
CA ILE A 117 1.97 -40.13 -3.88
C ILE A 117 1.15 -40.75 -2.73
N ALA A 118 0.34 -39.98 -2.01
CA ALA A 118 -0.48 -40.50 -0.92
C ALA A 118 -1.41 -41.63 -1.39
N ALA A 119 -2.13 -41.44 -2.50
CA ALA A 119 -2.98 -42.47 -3.09
C ALA A 119 -2.18 -43.74 -3.47
N TRP A 120 -1.00 -43.56 -4.06
CA TRP A 120 -0.10 -44.67 -4.37
C TRP A 120 0.37 -45.41 -3.11
N GLN A 121 0.71 -44.70 -2.04
CA GLN A 121 1.14 -45.30 -0.78
C GLN A 121 0.01 -46.09 -0.10
N ILE A 122 -1.23 -45.61 -0.16
CA ILE A 122 -2.40 -46.30 0.39
C ILE A 122 -2.60 -47.66 -0.31
N ASN A 123 -2.49 -47.71 -1.64
CA ASN A 123 -2.69 -48.94 -2.42
C ASN A 123 -1.61 -50.01 -2.19
N LYS A 124 -0.45 -49.66 -1.64
CA LYS A 124 0.62 -50.62 -1.30
C LYS A 124 0.51 -51.21 0.11
N THR A 125 -0.30 -50.60 0.97
CA THR A 125 -0.48 -51.04 2.38
C THR A 125 -1.72 -51.91 2.55
N GLN A 126 -2.55 -52.04 1.51
CA GLN A 126 -3.59 -53.06 1.38
C GLN A 126 -2.95 -54.36 0.87
#